data_AF-A0A1I2ZGY3-F1
#
_entry.id   AF-A0A1I2ZGY3-F1
#
_cell.length_a   1.000
_cell.length_b   1.000
_cell.length_c   1.000
_cell.angle_alpha   90.00
_cell.angle_beta   90.00
_cell.angle_gamma   90.00
#
_symmetry.space_group_name_H-M   'P 1'
#
loop_
_entity.id
_entity.type
_entity.pdbx_description
1 polymer ?
#
loop_
_entity_poly.entity_id
_entity_poly.type
_entity_poly.pdbx_seq_one_letter_code
_entity_poly.pdbx_strand_id
1 'polypeptide(L)'
;MANLKNIINKNQPNFEIWEQQLNDHLLAQFNPDAIQDKFEHERIFFQTNGLLSEIAENFFSFGQFKDEWDTSKCSIFPFGQYLLLRSRKMDIVFDWGMDMKSFYLETNLKHSDNMRFMTDDFWAALLELKTLGKFELSGGGGLNSEQRSYFENKTSAVFQLIRTFMLNQTERMNDGNCQWEYPSLTLKWEMDNNWVSLLEDSCKAFRLMYQLSYQLWKVDDQMRKKQ
;
A
#
# COMPACT_ATOMS: atom_id res chain seq x y z
N MET A 1 -8.84 5.75 -20.51
CA MET A 1 -8.90 5.61 -19.05
C MET A 1 -10.29 5.13 -18.67
N ALA A 2 -10.38 4.07 -17.87
CA ALA A 2 -11.66 3.73 -17.24
C ALA A 2 -12.08 4.93 -16.36
N ASN A 3 -13.27 5.46 -16.62
CA ASN A 3 -13.82 6.55 -15.83
C ASN A 3 -14.17 5.99 -14.44
N LEU A 4 -13.76 6.64 -13.35
CA LEU A 4 -14.12 6.25 -11.98
C LEU A 4 -15.63 6.04 -11.84
N LYS A 5 -16.43 6.90 -12.48
CA LYS A 5 -17.89 6.76 -12.52
C LYS A 5 -18.34 5.41 -13.12
N ASN A 6 -17.65 4.93 -14.15
CA ASN A 6 -17.97 3.63 -14.74
C ASN A 6 -17.57 2.47 -13.82
N ILE A 7 -16.43 2.60 -13.12
CA ILE A 7 -16.00 1.61 -12.12
C ILE A 7 -17.02 1.53 -10.98
N ILE A 8 -17.43 2.67 -10.43
CA ILE A 8 -18.44 2.73 -9.36
C ILE A 8 -19.76 2.12 -9.83
N ASN A 9 -20.29 2.55 -10.98
CA ASN A 9 -21.55 2.03 -11.51
C ASN A 9 -21.49 0.52 -11.78
N LYS A 10 -20.34 0.00 -12.23
CA LYS A 10 -20.14 -1.43 -12.47
C LYS A 10 -20.21 -2.25 -11.17
N ASN A 11 -19.66 -1.72 -10.07
CA ASN A 11 -19.57 -2.41 -8.80
C ASN A 11 -20.75 -2.15 -7.86
N GLN A 12 -21.57 -1.13 -8.14
CA GLN A 12 -22.72 -0.77 -7.31
C GLN A 12 -23.66 -1.96 -6.99
N PRO A 13 -23.95 -2.89 -7.91
CA PRO A 13 -24.74 -4.09 -7.58
C PRO A 13 -24.11 -5.01 -6.52
N ASN A 14 -22.80 -4.94 -6.32
CA ASN A 14 -22.07 -5.80 -5.38
C ASN A 14 -21.95 -5.19 -3.98
N PHE A 15 -22.30 -3.92 -3.78
CA PHE A 15 -22.07 -3.24 -2.49
C PHE A 15 -22.79 -3.90 -1.31
N GLU A 16 -23.99 -4.44 -1.51
CA GLU A 16 -24.70 -5.18 -0.45
C GLU A 16 -23.98 -6.48 -0.08
N ILE A 17 -23.40 -7.17 -1.07
CA ILE A 17 -22.62 -8.38 -0.83
C ILE A 17 -21.32 -8.02 -0.10
N TRP A 18 -20.63 -6.96 -0.53
CA TRP A 18 -19.41 -6.48 0.14
C TRP A 18 -19.67 -6.07 1.59
N GLU A 19 -20.79 -5.41 1.83
CA GLU A 19 -21.25 -5.06 3.18
C GLU A 19 -21.43 -6.31 4.05
N GLN A 20 -22.09 -7.34 3.52
CA GLN A 20 -22.26 -8.60 4.24
C GLN A 20 -20.90 -9.27 4.52
N GLN A 21 -20.01 -9.32 3.52
CA GLN A 21 -18.67 -9.91 3.64
C GLN A 21 -17.82 -9.19 4.69
N LEU A 22 -17.89 -7.85 4.73
CA LEU A 22 -17.20 -7.04 5.73
C LEU A 22 -17.76 -7.31 7.13
N ASN A 23 -19.08 -7.37 7.28
CA ASN A 23 -19.71 -7.63 8.58
C ASN A 23 -19.38 -9.04 9.11
N ASP A 24 -19.36 -10.06 8.24
CA ASP A 24 -18.93 -11.41 8.59
C ASP A 24 -17.46 -11.42 9.07
N HIS A 25 -16.58 -10.69 8.36
CA HIS A 25 -15.17 -10.53 8.74
C HIS A 25 -15.01 -9.89 10.13
N LEU A 26 -15.69 -8.76 10.35
CA LEU A 26 -15.65 -8.04 11.63
C LEU A 26 -16.20 -8.90 12.77
N LEU A 27 -17.27 -9.67 12.52
CA LEU A 27 -17.81 -10.60 13.50
C LEU A 27 -16.79 -11.68 13.88
N ALA A 28 -16.15 -12.31 12.89
CA ALA A 28 -15.14 -13.34 13.12
C ALA A 28 -13.91 -12.80 13.88
N GLN A 29 -13.52 -11.55 13.60
CA GLN A 29 -12.36 -10.93 14.22
C GLN A 29 -12.62 -10.47 15.67
N PHE A 30 -13.76 -9.84 15.94
CA PHE A 30 -14.05 -9.24 17.25
C PHE A 30 -14.83 -10.15 18.18
N ASN A 31 -15.57 -11.12 17.64
CA ASN A 31 -16.34 -12.09 18.40
C ASN A 31 -16.05 -13.51 17.90
N PRO A 32 -14.80 -14.00 17.97
CA PRO A 32 -14.43 -15.31 17.44
C PRO A 32 -15.21 -16.45 18.10
N ASP A 33 -15.59 -16.30 19.38
CA ASP A 33 -16.39 -17.28 20.13
C ASP A 33 -17.85 -17.39 19.62
N ALA A 34 -18.35 -16.38 18.90
CA ALA A 34 -19.65 -16.44 18.25
C ALA A 34 -19.66 -17.43 17.07
N ILE A 35 -18.47 -17.77 16.54
CA ILE A 35 -18.28 -18.68 15.42
C ILE A 35 -17.60 -19.95 15.94
N GLN A 36 -18.42 -20.90 16.38
CA GLN A 36 -17.94 -22.16 16.96
C GLN A 36 -17.42 -23.14 15.91
N ASP A 37 -17.84 -22.99 14.65
CA ASP A 37 -17.45 -23.87 13.56
C ASP A 37 -16.16 -23.37 12.88
N LYS A 38 -15.14 -24.22 12.86
CA LYS A 38 -13.89 -23.95 12.15
C LYS A 38 -14.10 -23.80 10.64
N PHE A 39 -15.05 -24.52 10.05
CA PHE A 39 -15.37 -24.39 8.63
C PHE A 39 -15.95 -23.01 8.31
N GLU A 40 -16.71 -22.42 9.22
CA GLU A 40 -17.22 -21.05 9.06
C GLU A 40 -16.09 -20.02 9.11
N HIS A 41 -15.11 -20.18 9.99
CA HIS A 41 -13.91 -19.33 10.01
C HIS A 41 -13.14 -19.39 8.68
N GLU A 42 -12.95 -20.60 8.14
CA GLU A 42 -12.28 -20.79 6.84
C GLU A 42 -13.08 -20.17 5.69
N ARG A 43 -14.42 -20.34 5.71
CA ARG A 43 -15.33 -19.71 4.74
C ARG A 43 -15.20 -18.19 4.77
N ILE A 44 -15.25 -17.58 5.95
CA ILE A 44 -15.13 -16.11 6.13
C ILE A 44 -13.76 -15.62 5.68
N PHE A 45 -12.68 -16.35 5.96
CA PHE A 45 -11.34 -16.03 5.47
C PHE A 45 -11.31 -15.94 3.93
N PHE A 46 -11.81 -16.97 3.23
CA PHE A 46 -11.82 -16.97 1.76
C PHE A 46 -12.80 -15.93 1.18
N GLN A 47 -13.96 -15.74 1.81
CA GLN A 47 -14.92 -14.70 1.45
C GLN A 47 -14.31 -13.30 1.56
N THR A 48 -13.57 -13.04 2.64
CA THR A 48 -12.84 -11.79 2.85
C THR A 48 -11.77 -11.57 1.76
N ASN A 49 -11.04 -12.62 1.37
CA ASN A 49 -10.09 -12.52 0.26
C ASN A 49 -10.79 -12.29 -1.08
N GLY A 50 -11.99 -12.85 -1.27
CA GLY A 50 -12.86 -12.56 -2.41
C GLY A 50 -13.20 -11.08 -2.50
N LEU A 51 -13.66 -10.49 -1.39
CA LEU A 51 -13.92 -9.05 -1.27
C LEU A 51 -12.69 -8.22 -1.65
N LEU A 52 -11.54 -8.51 -1.02
CA LEU A 52 -10.29 -7.78 -1.29
C LEU A 52 -9.86 -7.91 -2.76
N SER A 53 -10.03 -9.09 -3.36
CA SER A 53 -9.70 -9.35 -4.77
C SER A 53 -10.62 -8.57 -5.71
N GLU A 54 -11.93 -8.58 -5.47
CA GLU A 54 -12.90 -7.84 -6.28
C GLU A 54 -12.62 -6.33 -6.25
N ILE A 55 -12.27 -5.78 -5.08
CA ILE A 55 -11.84 -4.38 -4.98
C ILE A 55 -10.53 -4.16 -5.74
N ALA A 56 -9.54 -5.04 -5.58
CA ALA A 56 -8.24 -4.91 -6.23
C ALA A 56 -8.30 -4.97 -7.77
N GLU A 57 -9.23 -5.73 -8.36
CA GLU A 57 -9.46 -5.74 -9.81
C GLU A 57 -9.77 -4.34 -10.36
N ASN A 58 -10.43 -3.50 -9.56
CA ASN A 58 -10.72 -2.12 -9.92
C ASN A 58 -9.46 -1.26 -9.97
N PHE A 59 -8.45 -1.54 -9.13
CA PHE A 59 -7.16 -0.85 -9.18
C PHE A 59 -6.48 -1.06 -10.54
N PHE A 60 -6.46 -2.30 -11.01
CA PHE A 60 -5.83 -2.67 -12.27
C PHE A 60 -6.59 -2.10 -13.47
N SER A 61 -7.92 -2.17 -13.44
CA SER A 61 -8.78 -1.61 -14.48
C SER A 61 -8.65 -0.10 -14.60
N PHE A 62 -8.61 0.60 -13.45
CA PHE A 62 -8.44 2.05 -13.38
C PHE A 62 -7.06 2.49 -13.87
N GLY A 63 -6.01 1.86 -13.37
CA GLY A 63 -4.63 2.25 -13.63
C GLY A 63 -4.12 1.89 -15.02
N GLN A 64 -4.73 0.91 -15.70
CA GLN A 64 -4.32 0.43 -17.04
C GLN A 64 -2.82 0.13 -17.12
N PHE A 65 -2.28 -0.47 -16.08
CA PHE A 65 -0.85 -0.74 -15.95
C PHE A 65 -0.40 -1.72 -17.03
N LYS A 66 0.74 -1.42 -17.67
CA LYS A 66 1.45 -2.38 -18.52
C LYS A 66 2.29 -3.30 -17.64
N ASP A 67 1.61 -4.16 -16.89
CA ASP A 67 2.15 -5.06 -15.89
C ASP A 67 1.31 -6.35 -15.83
N GLU A 68 1.90 -7.40 -15.28
CA GLU A 68 1.20 -8.63 -14.90
C GLU A 68 1.17 -8.71 -13.37
N TRP A 69 0.00 -9.04 -12.84
CA TRP A 69 -0.25 -9.05 -11.40
C TRP A 69 -0.40 -10.47 -10.89
N ASP A 70 0.35 -10.80 -9.84
CA ASP A 70 0.16 -12.02 -9.05
C ASP A 70 -0.60 -11.67 -7.76
N THR A 71 -1.84 -12.16 -7.68
CA THR A 71 -2.76 -12.00 -6.55
C THR A 71 -3.05 -13.34 -5.86
N SER A 72 -2.21 -14.35 -6.10
CA SER A 72 -2.46 -15.72 -5.60
C SER A 72 -2.22 -15.91 -4.10
N LYS A 73 -1.62 -14.92 -3.44
CA LYS A 73 -1.21 -15.02 -2.03
C LYS A 73 -2.00 -14.07 -1.15
N CYS A 74 -2.46 -14.60 -0.04
CA CYS A 74 -3.12 -13.85 1.03
C CYS A 74 -2.62 -14.39 2.38
N SER A 75 -2.77 -13.60 3.44
CA SER A 75 -2.45 -14.03 4.80
C SER A 75 -3.32 -13.31 5.82
N ILE A 76 -3.46 -13.95 6.99
CA ILE A 76 -4.01 -13.34 8.19
C ILE A 76 -2.84 -12.88 9.10
N PHE A 77 -3.10 -11.87 9.92
CA PHE A 77 -2.24 -11.43 11.02
C PHE A 77 -3.13 -11.12 12.24
N PRO A 78 -2.58 -10.95 13.45
CA PRO A 78 -3.39 -10.85 14.67
C PRO A 78 -4.51 -9.79 14.67
N PHE A 79 -4.38 -8.77 13.82
CA PHE A 79 -5.31 -7.65 13.76
C PHE A 79 -5.94 -7.46 12.39
N GLY A 80 -5.90 -8.46 11.51
CA GLY A 80 -6.51 -8.32 10.19
C GLY A 80 -6.07 -9.35 9.15
N GLN A 81 -6.34 -9.04 7.90
CA GLN A 81 -6.10 -9.91 6.74
C GLN A 81 -5.71 -9.08 5.53
N TYR A 82 -4.86 -9.63 4.65
CA TYR A 82 -4.47 -8.96 3.42
C TYR A 82 -4.29 -9.90 2.24
N LEU A 83 -4.42 -9.31 1.06
CA LEU A 83 -4.12 -9.85 -0.24
C LEU A 83 -2.82 -9.22 -0.76
N LEU A 84 -1.88 -10.04 -1.20
CA LEU A 84 -0.65 -9.56 -1.82
C LEU A 84 -0.88 -9.28 -3.30
N LEU A 85 -0.62 -8.04 -3.72
CA LEU A 85 -0.68 -7.63 -5.11
C LEU A 85 0.76 -7.45 -5.62
N ARG A 86 1.34 -8.50 -6.22
CA ARG A 86 2.72 -8.44 -6.71
C ARG A 86 2.78 -8.02 -8.17
N SER A 87 3.47 -6.92 -8.44
CA SER A 87 3.88 -6.51 -9.79
C SER A 87 5.00 -7.44 -10.27
N ARG A 88 4.77 -8.18 -11.35
CA ARG A 88 5.82 -9.01 -11.96
C ARG A 88 6.90 -8.19 -12.63
N LYS A 89 6.54 -7.03 -13.18
CA LYS A 89 7.49 -6.15 -13.88
C LYS A 89 8.50 -5.51 -12.94
N MET A 90 8.04 -4.98 -11.80
CA MET A 90 8.90 -4.27 -10.85
C MET A 90 9.43 -5.19 -9.75
N ASP A 91 8.83 -6.38 -9.60
CA ASP A 91 9.07 -7.27 -8.48
C ASP A 91 8.83 -6.55 -7.13
N ILE A 92 7.70 -5.83 -7.05
CA ILE A 92 7.26 -5.08 -5.87
C ILE A 92 5.90 -5.62 -5.43
N VAL A 93 5.69 -5.64 -4.12
CA VAL A 93 4.46 -6.12 -3.50
C VAL A 93 3.72 -4.93 -2.91
N PHE A 94 2.41 -4.91 -3.12
CA PHE A 94 1.48 -4.03 -2.44
C PHE A 94 0.56 -4.89 -1.56
N ASP A 95 0.49 -4.55 -0.28
CA ASP A 95 -0.35 -5.25 0.67
C ASP A 95 -1.69 -4.51 0.73
N TRP A 96 -2.73 -5.13 0.19
CA TRP A 96 -4.10 -4.62 0.22
C TRP A 96 -4.90 -5.41 1.22
N GLY A 97 -5.38 -4.78 2.29
CA GLY A 97 -5.98 -5.51 3.38
C GLY A 97 -6.89 -4.70 4.26
N MET A 98 -7.26 -5.32 5.36
CA MET A 98 -8.09 -4.79 6.42
C MET A 98 -7.38 -4.98 7.75
N ASP A 99 -7.41 -3.95 8.58
CA ASP A 99 -7.11 -4.05 10.00
C ASP A 99 -8.39 -3.89 10.84
N MET A 100 -8.26 -3.82 12.16
CA MET A 100 -9.40 -3.68 13.08
C MET A 100 -10.40 -2.56 12.75
N LYS A 101 -10.00 -1.51 12.02
CA LYS A 101 -10.86 -0.33 11.79
C LYS A 101 -10.83 0.19 10.36
N SER A 102 -9.90 -0.29 9.56
CA SER A 102 -9.56 0.37 8.31
C SER A 102 -9.24 -0.63 7.21
N PHE A 103 -9.69 -0.33 6.00
CA PHE A 103 -8.97 -0.80 4.82
C PHE A 103 -7.60 -0.15 4.76
N TYR A 104 -6.60 -0.86 4.28
CA TYR A 104 -5.26 -0.30 4.11
C TYR A 104 -4.60 -0.78 2.83
N LEU A 105 -3.76 0.10 2.28
CA LEU A 105 -2.86 -0.20 1.18
C LEU A 105 -1.44 0.18 1.60
N GLU A 106 -0.53 -0.78 1.54
CA GLU A 106 0.86 -0.60 1.93
C GLU A 106 1.82 -1.04 0.82
N THR A 107 2.96 -0.35 0.69
CA THR A 107 4.08 -0.84 -0.12
C THR A 107 5.42 -0.30 0.37
N ASN A 108 6.44 -1.13 0.24
CA ASN A 108 7.83 -0.70 0.43
C ASN A 108 8.34 0.02 -0.82
N LEU A 109 8.99 1.17 -0.63
CA LEU A 109 9.69 1.90 -1.68
C LEU A 109 11.00 1.19 -2.05
N LYS A 110 10.87 0.04 -2.71
CA LYS A 110 12.00 -0.69 -3.30
C LYS A 110 12.74 0.25 -4.26
N HIS A 111 14.07 0.18 -4.26
CA HIS A 111 14.94 1.10 -5.01
C HIS A 111 14.94 2.55 -4.51
N SER A 112 14.69 2.78 -3.21
CA SER A 112 14.79 4.11 -2.59
C SER A 112 16.16 4.78 -2.76
N ASP A 113 17.22 4.03 -3.08
CA ASP A 113 18.54 4.58 -3.46
C ASP A 113 18.48 5.48 -4.70
N ASN A 114 17.47 5.30 -5.56
CA ASN A 114 17.27 6.12 -6.76
C ASN A 114 16.56 7.44 -6.48
N MET A 115 16.23 7.75 -5.22
CA MET A 115 15.46 8.93 -4.85
C MET A 115 16.10 10.25 -5.27
N ARG A 116 17.45 10.32 -5.33
CA ARG A 116 18.19 11.50 -5.82
C ARG A 116 17.91 11.87 -7.29
N PHE A 117 17.34 10.95 -8.07
CA PHE A 117 17.02 11.16 -9.48
C PHE A 117 15.56 11.55 -9.71
N MET A 118 14.76 11.67 -8.64
CA MET A 118 13.34 11.97 -8.73
C MET A 118 13.12 13.47 -8.95
N THR A 119 12.17 13.79 -9.83
CA THR A 119 11.77 15.17 -10.18
C THR A 119 10.62 15.66 -9.30
N ASP A 120 10.23 16.92 -9.46
CA ASP A 120 9.09 17.53 -8.75
C ASP A 120 7.78 16.74 -8.94
N ASP A 121 7.59 16.08 -10.09
CA ASP A 121 6.43 15.23 -10.35
C ASP A 121 6.32 14.05 -9.37
N PHE A 122 7.45 13.47 -8.96
CA PHE A 122 7.47 12.40 -7.94
C PHE A 122 6.99 12.95 -6.59
N TRP A 123 7.51 14.11 -6.21
CA TRP A 123 7.17 14.73 -4.93
C TRP A 123 5.72 15.23 -4.91
N ALA A 124 5.21 15.76 -6.02
CA ALA A 124 3.81 16.13 -6.18
C ALA A 124 2.89 14.90 -6.01
N ALA A 125 3.21 13.78 -6.66
CA ALA A 125 2.46 12.53 -6.51
C ALA A 125 2.45 12.01 -5.06
N LEU A 126 3.59 12.10 -4.36
CA LEU A 126 3.67 11.75 -2.94
C LEU A 126 2.81 12.67 -2.05
N LEU A 127 2.77 13.97 -2.34
CA LEU A 127 1.94 14.90 -1.60
C LEU A 127 0.45 14.70 -1.89
N GLU A 128 0.09 14.34 -3.13
CA GLU A 128 -1.27 13.97 -3.51
C GLU A 128 -1.76 12.74 -2.73
N LEU A 129 -0.91 11.72 -2.52
CA LEU A 129 -1.24 10.57 -1.69
C LEU A 129 -1.74 10.97 -0.29
N LYS A 130 -1.15 11.99 0.33
CA LYS A 130 -1.59 12.45 1.66
C LYS A 130 -3.02 12.95 1.72
N THR A 131 -3.62 13.26 0.57
CA THR A 131 -4.99 13.77 0.48
C THR A 131 -6.03 12.67 0.30
N LEU A 132 -5.60 11.43 0.02
CA LEU A 132 -6.48 10.33 -0.35
C LEU A 132 -6.85 9.43 0.82
N GLY A 133 -6.39 9.70 2.04
CA GLY A 133 -6.69 8.89 3.21
C GLY A 133 -5.74 9.20 4.36
N LYS A 134 -5.77 8.38 5.41
CA LYS A 134 -4.81 8.51 6.50
C LYS A 134 -3.46 7.94 6.07
N PHE A 135 -2.58 8.83 5.65
CA PHE A 135 -1.24 8.51 5.18
C PHE A 135 -0.25 8.34 6.36
N GLU A 136 0.50 7.25 6.32
CA GLU A 136 1.56 6.91 7.27
C GLU A 136 2.84 6.56 6.49
N LEU A 137 3.98 7.08 6.94
CA LEU A 137 5.30 6.72 6.44
C LEU A 137 6.05 6.05 7.57
N SER A 138 6.53 4.83 7.34
CA SER A 138 7.25 4.03 8.32
C SER A 138 8.54 3.45 7.73
N GLY A 139 9.35 2.80 8.57
CA GLY A 139 10.63 2.23 8.18
C GLY A 139 11.69 3.30 7.88
N GLY A 140 12.74 2.90 7.16
CA GLY A 140 13.79 3.84 6.76
C GLY A 140 14.69 4.29 7.90
N GLY A 141 14.99 3.38 8.83
CA GLY A 141 15.94 3.48 9.95
C GLY A 141 15.63 4.51 11.03
N GLY A 142 15.93 4.14 12.28
CA GLY A 142 15.66 4.96 13.45
C GLY A 142 16.70 6.06 13.65
N LEU A 143 16.25 7.23 14.10
CA LEU A 143 17.16 8.27 14.57
C LEU A 143 17.72 7.90 15.94
N ASN A 144 19.05 7.93 16.07
CA ASN A 144 19.70 7.85 17.36
C ASN A 144 19.40 9.09 18.22
N SER A 145 19.74 9.06 19.51
CA SER A 145 19.41 10.13 20.45
C SER A 145 19.98 11.49 20.06
N GLU A 146 21.16 11.51 19.42
CA GLU A 146 21.84 12.74 19.00
C GLU A 146 21.21 13.33 17.73
N GLN A 147 20.72 12.49 16.83
CA GLN A 147 20.09 12.90 15.58
C GLN A 147 18.67 13.44 15.78
N ARG A 148 17.93 12.95 16.78
CA ARG A 148 16.50 13.29 16.97
C ARG A 148 16.22 14.78 17.06
N SER A 149 17.02 15.53 17.80
CA SER A 149 16.82 16.98 17.99
C SER A 149 16.90 17.78 16.68
N TYR A 150 17.63 17.28 15.68
CA TYR A 150 17.82 17.94 14.39
C TYR A 150 16.89 17.42 13.31
N PHE A 151 16.53 16.14 13.40
CA PHE A 151 15.95 15.41 12.28
C PHE A 151 14.58 14.80 12.57
N GLU A 152 14.07 14.84 13.81
CA GLU A 152 12.73 14.36 14.11
C GLU A 152 11.67 15.32 13.53
N ASN A 153 10.96 14.83 12.53
CA ASN A 153 9.82 15.52 11.94
C ASN A 153 8.76 14.48 11.58
N LYS A 154 7.56 14.63 12.14
CA LYS A 154 6.44 13.69 11.92
C LYS A 154 5.40 14.22 10.94
N THR A 155 5.57 15.45 10.43
CA THR A 155 4.54 16.15 9.63
C THR A 155 4.82 16.11 8.14
N SER A 156 6.08 16.23 7.73
CA SER A 156 6.50 16.29 6.33
C SER A 156 7.02 14.93 5.85
N ALA A 157 6.24 14.27 4.99
CA ALA A 157 6.62 12.99 4.37
C ALA A 157 7.84 13.15 3.44
N VAL A 158 7.89 14.25 2.68
CA VAL A 158 9.02 14.59 1.80
C VAL A 158 10.30 14.71 2.61
N PHE A 159 10.26 15.48 3.72
CA PHE A 159 11.42 15.64 4.59
C PHE A 159 11.86 14.30 5.19
N GLN A 160 10.92 13.49 5.69
CA GLN A 160 11.24 12.19 6.27
C GLN A 160 11.93 11.27 5.24
N LEU A 161 11.43 11.19 4.01
CA LEU A 161 12.04 10.40 2.94
C LEU A 161 13.44 10.91 2.55
N ILE A 162 13.59 12.21 2.29
CA ILE A 162 14.88 12.80 1.94
C ILE A 162 15.90 12.60 3.06
N ARG A 163 15.50 12.83 4.31
CA ARG A 163 16.34 12.61 5.49
C ARG A 163 16.79 11.15 5.57
N THR A 164 15.86 10.21 5.49
CA THR A 164 16.16 8.77 5.53
C THR A 164 17.13 8.39 4.40
N PHE A 165 16.91 8.90 3.19
CA PHE A 165 17.82 8.71 2.08
C PHE A 165 19.23 9.24 2.40
N MET A 166 19.34 10.49 2.85
CA MET A 166 20.64 11.12 3.14
C MET A 166 21.41 10.40 4.25
N LEU A 167 20.73 10.00 5.34
CA LEU A 167 21.35 9.25 6.42
C LEU A 167 21.89 7.90 5.92
N ASN A 168 21.06 7.16 5.17
CA ASN A 168 21.46 5.88 4.57
C ASN A 168 22.69 6.05 3.65
N GLN A 169 22.70 7.05 2.77
CA GLN A 169 23.85 7.30 1.90
C GLN A 169 25.12 7.64 2.71
N THR A 170 24.99 8.44 3.76
CA THR A 170 26.13 8.85 4.61
C THR A 170 26.71 7.65 5.36
N GLU A 171 25.85 6.81 5.94
CA GLU A 171 26.29 5.62 6.66
C GLU A 171 26.92 4.57 5.73
N ARG A 172 26.38 4.39 4.52
CA ARG A 172 27.00 3.53 3.50
C ARG A 172 28.39 4.00 3.08
N MET A 173 28.63 5.32 3.03
CA MET A 173 29.95 5.87 2.73
C MET A 173 30.96 5.62 3.86
N ASN A 174 30.50 5.60 5.12
CA ASN A 174 31.38 5.48 6.28
C ASN A 174 31.70 4.02 6.64
N ASP A 175 30.67 3.18 6.75
CA ASP A 175 30.81 1.84 7.36
C ASP A 175 30.66 0.69 6.35
N GLY A 176 30.22 0.98 5.11
CA GLY A 176 30.08 0.00 4.03
C GLY A 176 29.04 -1.11 4.25
N ASN A 177 28.50 -1.23 5.47
CA ASN A 177 27.67 -2.35 5.90
C ASN A 177 26.42 -1.82 6.63
N CYS A 178 25.50 -1.22 5.88
CA CYS A 178 24.25 -0.71 6.41
C CYS A 178 23.06 -1.55 5.92
N GLN A 179 22.42 -2.26 6.84
CA GLN A 179 21.16 -2.96 6.61
C GLN A 179 20.00 -2.04 6.97
N TRP A 180 19.69 -1.10 6.07
CA TRP A 180 18.51 -0.24 6.25
C TRP A 180 17.30 -0.85 5.57
N GLU A 181 16.20 -0.90 6.31
CA GLU A 181 14.89 -1.26 5.76
C GLU A 181 14.40 -0.17 4.81
N TYR A 182 13.80 -0.57 3.70
CA TYR A 182 13.16 0.37 2.78
C TYR A 182 12.03 1.11 3.50
N PRO A 183 11.86 2.43 3.26
CA PRO A 183 10.70 3.13 3.79
C PRO A 183 9.41 2.54 3.19
N SER A 184 8.38 2.39 4.03
CA SER A 184 7.06 1.89 3.65
C SER A 184 6.04 3.03 3.63
N LEU A 185 5.21 3.05 2.59
CA LEU A 185 4.08 3.95 2.42
C LEU A 185 2.81 3.18 2.77
N THR A 186 2.04 3.68 3.73
CA THR A 186 0.74 3.09 4.11
C THR A 186 -0.35 4.14 4.00
N LEU A 187 -1.47 3.77 3.39
CA LEU A 187 -2.72 4.54 3.39
C LEU A 187 -3.82 3.73 4.05
N LYS A 188 -4.64 4.40 4.86
CA LYS A 188 -5.77 3.79 5.55
C LYS A 188 -7.07 4.55 5.30
N TRP A 189 -8.16 3.82 5.17
CA TRP A 189 -9.54 4.31 5.02
C TRP A 189 -10.42 3.66 6.08
N GLU A 190 -11.17 4.46 6.82
CA GLU A 190 -12.10 3.94 7.82
C GLU A 190 -13.16 3.05 7.18
N MET A 191 -13.56 1.99 7.88
CA MET A 191 -14.64 1.09 7.46
C MET A 191 -16.00 1.70 7.80
N ASP A 192 -16.39 2.75 7.07
CA ASP A 192 -17.64 3.51 7.27
C ASP A 192 -18.78 3.11 6.30
N ASN A 193 -18.59 2.00 5.58
CA ASN A 193 -19.50 1.48 4.56
C ASN A 193 -19.71 2.41 3.35
N ASN A 194 -18.86 3.42 3.17
CA ASN A 194 -18.87 4.27 1.99
C ASN A 194 -18.02 3.67 0.85
N TRP A 195 -18.54 2.59 0.26
CA TRP A 195 -17.89 1.84 -0.83
C TRP A 195 -17.50 2.71 -2.03
N VAL A 196 -18.27 3.78 -2.30
CA VAL A 196 -17.97 4.73 -3.38
C VAL A 196 -16.69 5.50 -3.09
N SER A 197 -16.58 6.13 -1.91
CA SER A 197 -15.38 6.87 -1.52
C SER A 197 -14.18 5.95 -1.43
N LEU A 198 -14.36 4.75 -0.84
CA LEU A 198 -13.30 3.76 -0.75
C LEU A 198 -12.75 3.41 -2.14
N LEU A 199 -13.62 3.07 -3.10
CA LEU A 199 -13.18 2.74 -4.47
C LEU A 199 -12.47 3.92 -5.15
N GLU A 200 -13.01 5.13 -5.01
CA GLU A 200 -12.39 6.32 -5.61
C GLU A 200 -10.99 6.57 -5.09
N ASP A 201 -10.83 6.57 -3.78
CA ASP A 201 -9.60 6.97 -3.13
C ASP A 201 -8.54 5.86 -3.19
N SER A 202 -8.93 4.61 -2.98
CA SER A 202 -8.02 3.46 -3.10
C SER A 202 -7.52 3.25 -4.53
N CYS A 203 -8.37 3.43 -5.56
CA CYS A 203 -7.93 3.36 -6.96
C CYS A 203 -6.91 4.46 -7.31
N LYS A 204 -7.16 5.70 -6.87
CA LYS A 204 -6.23 6.82 -7.06
C LYS A 204 -4.92 6.57 -6.30
N ALA A 205 -5.01 6.12 -5.06
CA ALA A 205 -3.87 5.83 -4.20
C ALA A 205 -3.00 4.73 -4.81
N PHE A 206 -3.59 3.61 -5.23
CA PHE A 206 -2.85 2.51 -5.87
C PHE A 206 -2.13 2.99 -7.13
N ARG A 207 -2.78 3.79 -7.97
CA ARG A 207 -2.15 4.38 -9.17
C ARG A 207 -0.94 5.24 -8.84
N LEU A 208 -1.06 6.11 -7.84
CA LEU A 208 0.04 6.99 -7.41
C LEU A 208 1.17 6.18 -6.76
N MET A 209 0.86 5.22 -5.88
CA MET A 209 1.88 4.35 -5.28
C MET A 209 2.60 3.52 -6.34
N TYR A 210 1.87 2.98 -7.34
CA TYR A 210 2.48 2.32 -8.49
C TYR A 210 3.40 3.26 -9.27
N GLN A 211 2.96 4.50 -9.54
CA GLN A 211 3.76 5.49 -10.25
C GLN A 211 5.06 5.82 -9.52
N LEU A 212 5.01 6.04 -8.20
CA LEU A 212 6.19 6.30 -7.38
C LEU A 212 7.18 5.13 -7.44
N SER A 213 6.69 3.91 -7.20
CA SER A 213 7.50 2.69 -7.28
C SER A 213 8.09 2.49 -8.69
N TYR A 214 7.31 2.77 -9.74
CA TYR A 214 7.76 2.66 -11.12
C TYR A 214 8.84 3.68 -11.47
N GLN A 215 8.74 4.92 -11.01
CA GLN A 215 9.75 5.95 -11.25
C GLN A 215 11.10 5.56 -10.62
N LEU A 216 11.09 5.03 -9.39
CA LEU A 216 12.30 4.52 -8.72
C LEU A 216 12.88 3.30 -9.44
N TRP A 217 12.04 2.32 -9.81
CA TRP A 217 12.44 1.12 -10.54
C TRP A 217 13.02 1.42 -11.92
N LYS A 218 12.45 2.39 -12.65
CA LYS A 218 12.84 2.72 -14.03
C LYS A 218 14.30 3.19 -14.11
N VAL A 219 14.78 3.89 -13.08
CA VAL A 219 16.20 4.31 -13.01
C VAL A 219 17.11 3.08 -12.96
N ASP A 220 16.77 2.10 -12.12
CA ASP A 220 17.52 0.85 -11.97
C ASP A 220 17.50 0.00 -13.25
N ASP A 221 16.33 -0.15 -13.89
CA ASP A 221 16.18 -0.83 -15.18
C ASP A 221 17.03 -0.18 -16.29
N GLN A 222 17.07 1.16 -16.34
CA GLN A 222 17.88 1.89 -17.31
C GLN A 222 19.38 1.74 -17.07
N MET A 223 19.82 1.68 -15.81
CA MET A 223 21.23 1.46 -15.47
C MET A 223 21.68 0.05 -15.86
N ARG A 224 20.86 -0.98 -15.60
CA ARG A 224 21.15 -2.37 -15.98
C ARG A 224 21.26 -2.57 -17.49
N LYS A 225 20.45 -1.87 -18.30
CA LYS A 225 20.51 -1.94 -19.77
C LYS A 225 21.73 -1.28 -20.40
N LYS A 226 22.48 -0.47 -19.64
CA LYS A 226 23.70 0.20 -20.11
C LYS A 226 24.98 -0.58 -19.77
N GLN A 227 24.87 -1.63 -18.96
CA GLN A 227 25.94 -2.56 -18.64
C GLN A 227 25.96 -3.70 -19.65
#